data_AF-A0A511WUP1-F1
#
_entry.id   AF-A0A511WUP1-F1
#
_cell.length_a   1.000
_cell.length_b   1.000
_cell.length_c   1.000
_cell.angle_alpha   90.00
_cell.angle_beta   90.00
_cell.angle_gamma   90.00
#
_symmetry.space_group_name_H-M   'P 1'
#
loop_
_entity.id
_entity.type
_entity.pdbx_description
1 polymer ?
#
loop_
_entity_poly.entity_id
_entity_poly.type
_entity_poly.pdbx_seq_one_letter_code
_entity_poly.pdbx_strand_id
1 'polypeptide(L)'
;MSVLDNFDSWKDFLGDRLHQAKGQGMQEQAVSELAYEIGGYLANSVDAKNDQEAVLRDLWNVADQKEQHAIANMMVKLVQNEGNQA
;
A
#
# COMPACT_ATOMS: atom_id res chain seq x y z
N MET A 1 -2.31 -13.82 -13.07
CA MET A 1 -1.91 -12.42 -12.86
C MET A 1 -2.16 -12.14 -11.40
N SER A 2 -1.08 -11.88 -10.66
CA SER A 2 -1.15 -11.59 -9.24
C SER A 2 -1.79 -10.22 -9.06
N VAL A 3 -2.58 -10.01 -8.01
CA VAL A 3 -3.12 -8.67 -7.64
C VAL A 3 -2.02 -7.66 -7.31
N LEU A 4 -0.77 -8.10 -7.32
CA LEU A 4 0.42 -7.33 -7.00
C LEU A 4 1.28 -7.07 -8.26
N ASP A 5 0.74 -7.33 -9.45
CA ASP A 5 1.48 -7.19 -10.71
C ASP A 5 1.68 -5.72 -11.14
N ASN A 6 0.96 -4.75 -10.57
CA ASN A 6 1.13 -3.30 -10.82
C ASN A 6 0.52 -2.45 -9.68
N PHE A 7 0.84 -1.16 -9.68
CA PHE A 7 0.43 -0.22 -8.65
C PHE A 7 -1.07 -0.04 -8.52
N ASP A 8 -1.80 -0.02 -9.63
CA ASP A 8 -3.25 0.16 -9.59
C ASP A 8 -3.94 -1.07 -8.96
N SER A 9 -3.53 -2.28 -9.34
CA SER A 9 -4.02 -3.52 -8.71
C SER A 9 -3.64 -3.60 -7.23
N TRP A 10 -2.46 -3.07 -6.87
CA TRP A 10 -2.03 -2.95 -5.48
C TRP A 10 -2.93 -1.97 -4.69
N LYS A 11 -3.28 -0.81 -5.27
CA LYS A 11 -4.18 0.17 -4.67
C LYS A 11 -5.58 -0.40 -4.48
N ASP A 12 -6.12 -1.07 -5.49
CA ASP A 12 -7.43 -1.73 -5.44
C ASP A 12 -7.46 -2.79 -4.34
N PHE A 13 -6.43 -3.66 -4.31
CA PHE A 13 -6.31 -4.70 -3.29
C PHE A 13 -6.23 -4.10 -1.87
N LEU A 14 -5.42 -3.07 -1.68
CA LEU A 14 -5.32 -2.38 -0.40
C LEU A 14 -6.67 -1.73 -0.04
N GLY A 15 -7.33 -1.09 -1.00
CA GLY A 15 -8.65 -0.45 -0.83
C GLY A 15 -9.73 -1.42 -0.37
N ASP A 16 -9.83 -2.57 -1.04
CA ASP A 16 -10.77 -3.64 -0.68
C ASP A 16 -10.50 -4.18 0.73
N ARG A 17 -9.23 -4.41 1.05
CA ARG A 17 -8.81 -4.92 2.36
C ARG A 17 -9.06 -3.91 3.47
N LEU A 18 -8.83 -2.62 3.20
CA LEU A 18 -9.15 -1.50 4.08
C LEU A 18 -10.65 -1.38 4.31
N HIS A 19 -11.46 -1.50 3.27
CA HIS A 19 -12.92 -1.41 3.37
C HIS A 19 -13.49 -2.55 4.21
N GLN A 20 -13.00 -3.78 4.00
CA GLN A 20 -13.33 -4.93 4.84
C GLN A 20 -12.90 -4.72 6.30
N ALA A 21 -11.69 -4.23 6.53
CA ALA A 21 -11.16 -4.00 7.87
C ALA A 21 -11.98 -2.94 8.64
N LYS A 22 -12.32 -1.82 8.00
CA LYS A 22 -13.18 -0.78 8.59
C LYS A 22 -14.59 -1.31 8.88
N GLY A 23 -15.18 -2.07 7.95
CA GLY A 23 -16.51 -2.66 8.13
C GLY A 23 -16.60 -3.65 9.29
N GLN A 24 -15.48 -4.26 9.69
CA GLN A 24 -15.39 -5.19 10.82
C GLN A 24 -14.97 -4.51 12.14
N GLY A 25 -14.78 -3.18 12.16
CA GLY A 25 -14.35 -2.44 13.35
C GLY A 25 -12.88 -2.67 13.73
N MET A 26 -12.03 -3.07 12.77
CA MET A 26 -10.59 -3.21 13.01
C MET A 26 -9.95 -1.87 13.35
N GLN A 27 -8.99 -1.90 14.28
CA GLN A 27 -8.24 -0.71 14.70
C GLN A 27 -7.29 -0.22 13.60
N GLU A 28 -7.07 1.09 13.53
CA GLU A 28 -6.18 1.74 12.54
C GLU A 28 -4.75 1.16 12.55
N GLN A 29 -4.30 0.63 13.68
CA GLN A 29 -3.01 -0.05 13.82
C GLN A 29 -2.94 -1.33 12.97
N ALA A 30 -3.98 -2.16 12.98
CA ALA A 30 -4.01 -3.39 12.18
C ALA A 30 -4.05 -3.08 10.67
N VAL A 31 -4.66 -1.95 10.31
CA VAL A 31 -4.63 -1.41 8.95
C VAL A 31 -3.22 -0.97 8.54
N SER A 32 -2.49 -0.31 9.44
CA SER A 32 -1.11 0.13 9.22
C SER A 32 -0.15 -1.05 9.03
N GLU A 33 -0.27 -2.08 9.87
CA GLU A 33 0.53 -3.30 9.77
C GLU A 33 0.29 -4.04 8.46
N LEU A 34 -0.98 -4.20 8.08
CA LEU A 34 -1.35 -4.79 6.79
C LEU A 34 -0.74 -4.01 5.62
N ALA A 35 -0.81 -2.68 5.63
CA ALA A 35 -0.20 -1.86 4.59
C ALA A 35 1.33 -1.97 4.55
N TYR A 36 1.97 -2.16 5.71
CA TYR A 36 3.41 -2.39 5.81
C TYR A 36 3.81 -3.73 5.18
N GLU A 37 3.08 -4.81 5.46
CA GLU A 37 3.32 -6.13 4.85
C GLU A 37 3.16 -6.08 3.33
N ILE A 38 2.11 -5.39 2.84
CA ILE A 38 1.84 -5.25 1.40
C ILE A 38 2.87 -4.31 0.74
N GLY A 39 3.35 -3.28 1.44
CA GLY A 39 4.43 -2.39 0.95
C GLY A 39 5.76 -3.13 0.79
N GLY A 40 6.09 -4.03 1.72
CA GLY A 40 7.26 -4.90 1.63
C GLY A 40 7.21 -5.84 0.43
N TYR A 41 6.01 -6.28 0.01
CA TYR A 41 5.85 -7.07 -1.21
C TYR A 41 6.13 -6.23 -2.46
N LEU A 42 5.62 -4.99 -2.53
CA LEU A 42 5.85 -4.11 -3.68
C LEU A 42 7.34 -3.87 -3.92
N ALA A 43 8.10 -3.63 -2.85
CA ALA A 43 9.53 -3.37 -2.92
C ALA A 43 10.36 -4.57 -3.42
N ASN A 44 9.92 -5.79 -3.10
CA ASN A 44 10.66 -7.02 -3.39
C ASN A 44 10.19 -7.78 -4.63
N SER A 45 8.99 -7.51 -5.15
CA SER A 45 8.35 -8.35 -6.16
C SER A 45 7.85 -7.62 -7.41
N VAL A 46 7.89 -6.29 -7.45
CA VAL A 46 7.43 -5.53 -8.62
C VAL A 46 8.63 -5.06 -9.43
N ASP A 47 8.82 -5.67 -10.61
CA ASP A 47 9.50 -5.00 -11.71
C ASP A 47 8.67 -3.77 -12.05
N ALA A 48 9.17 -2.59 -11.65
CA ALA A 48 8.46 -1.33 -11.82
C ALA A 48 8.04 -1.17 -13.28
N LYS A 49 6.73 -1.16 -13.53
CA LYS A 49 6.14 -1.06 -14.87
C LYS A 49 5.95 0.39 -15.31
N ASN A 50 6.09 1.33 -14.38
CA ASN A 50 6.03 2.77 -14.61
C ASN A 50 6.92 3.53 -13.60
N ASP A 51 7.09 4.83 -13.84
CA ASP A 51 7.96 5.68 -13.03
C ASP A 51 7.45 5.87 -11.59
N GLN A 52 6.13 5.85 -11.38
CA GLN A 52 5.52 5.98 -10.05
C GLN A 52 5.87 4.78 -9.16
N GLU A 53 5.77 3.57 -9.70
CA GLU A 53 6.19 2.32 -9.06
C GLU A 53 7.68 2.32 -8.74
N ALA A 54 8.50 2.79 -9.67
CA ALA A 54 9.94 2.86 -9.49
C ALA A 54 10.32 3.78 -8.33
N VAL A 55 9.71 4.97 -8.26
CA VAL A 55 9.96 5.93 -7.17
C VAL A 55 9.55 5.36 -5.82
N LEU A 56 8.37 4.74 -5.72
CA LEU A 56 7.91 4.15 -4.45
C LEU A 56 8.80 2.99 -3.99
N ARG A 57 9.23 2.13 -4.90
CA ARG A 57 10.18 1.04 -4.62
C ARG A 57 11.51 1.60 -4.12
N ASP A 58 12.06 2.59 -4.80
CA ASP A 58 13.36 3.16 -4.47
C ASP A 58 13.31 3.87 -3.10
N LEU A 59 12.23 4.60 -2.80
CA LEU A 59 11.99 5.18 -1.47
C LEU A 59 11.86 4.10 -0.38
N TRP A 60 11.14 3.01 -0.65
CA TRP A 60 10.97 1.91 0.31
C TRP A 60 12.28 1.20 0.63
N ASN A 61 13.14 1.02 -0.38
CA ASN A 61 14.41 0.29 -0.25
C ASN A 61 15.48 1.08 0.53
N VAL A 62 15.40 2.41 0.54
CA VAL A 62 16.32 3.26 1.33
C VAL A 62 15.77 3.66 2.69
N ALA A 63 14.47 3.43 2.93
CA ALA A 63 13.79 3.78 4.16
C ALA A 63 14.14 2.83 5.32
N ASP A 64 14.27 3.38 6.52
CA ASP A 64 14.27 2.59 7.75
C ASP A 64 12.86 2.06 8.08
N GLN A 65 12.74 1.21 9.10
CA GLN A 65 11.45 0.60 9.46
C GLN A 65 10.37 1.65 9.77
N LYS A 66 10.72 2.74 10.45
CA LYS A 66 9.77 3.80 10.81
C LYS A 66 9.31 4.55 9.56
N GLU A 67 10.23 4.81 8.64
CA GLU A 67 9.96 5.45 7.36
C GLU A 67 9.11 4.56 6.45
N GLN A 68 9.35 3.25 6.41
CA GLN A 68 8.52 2.28 5.70
C GLN A 68 7.08 2.26 6.23
N HIS A 69 6.90 2.26 7.56
CA HIS A 69 5.56 2.42 8.14
C HIS A 69 4.91 3.75 7.76
N ALA A 70 5.68 4.84 7.69
CA ALA A 70 5.17 6.14 7.24
C ALA A 70 4.73 6.10 5.77
N ILE A 71 5.51 5.48 4.88
CA ILE A 71 5.16 5.28 3.47
C ILE A 71 3.87 4.46 3.36
N ALA A 72 3.78 3.32 4.07
CA ALA A 72 2.58 2.48 4.10
C ALA A 72 1.33 3.26 4.54
N ASN A 73 1.45 4.05 5.61
CA ASN A 73 0.36 4.90 6.11
C ASN A 73 -0.07 5.96 5.09
N MET A 74 0.88 6.55 4.37
CA MET A 74 0.57 7.53 3.33
C MET A 74 -0.16 6.88 2.15
N MET A 75 0.24 5.67 1.76
CA MET A 75 -0.46 4.96 0.70
C MET A 75 -1.88 4.54 1.11
N VAL A 76 -2.10 4.12 2.36
CA VAL A 76 -3.46 3.89 2.90
C VAL A 76 -4.31 5.14 2.79
N LYS A 77 -3.77 6.30 3.19
CA LYS A 77 -4.49 7.58 3.12
C LYS A 77 -4.78 7.98 1.67
N LEU A 78 -3.85 7.74 0.76
CA LEU A 78 -4.02 7.99 -0.67
C LEU A 78 -5.20 7.19 -1.23
N VAL A 79 -5.20 5.87 -1.01
CA VAL A 79 -6.27 4.98 -1.47
C VAL A 79 -7.62 5.33 -0.84
N GLN A 80 -7.66 5.67 0.44
CA GLN A 80 -8.90 6.13 1.09
C GLN A 80 -9.42 7.45 0.51
N ASN A 81 -8.51 8.37 0.15
CA ASN A 81 -8.89 9.63 -0.46
C ASN A 81 -9.39 9.45 -1.90
N GLU A 82 -8.76 8.57 -2.69
CA GLU A 82 -9.23 8.20 -4.04
C GLU A 82 -10.60 7.49 -3.98
N GLY A 83 -10.79 6.55 -3.05
CA GLY A 83 -12.05 5.83 -2.86
C GLY A 83 -13.21 6.67 -2.32
N ASN A 84 -12.92 7.80 -1.65
CA ASN A 84 -13.93 8.76 -1.20
C ASN A 84 -14.32 9.79 -2.29
N GLN A 85 -13.64 9.80 -3.43
CA GLN A 85 -13.95 10.68 -4.58
C GLN A 85 -14.73 9.97 -5.69
N ALA A 86 -15.17 8.72 -5.47
CA ALA A 86 -16.00 7.92 -6.38
C ALA A 86 -17.48 7.94 -5.98
#